data_AF-A0A1V3XJX2-F1
#
_entry.id   AF-A0A1V3XJX2-F1
#
_cell.length_a   1.000
_cell.length_b   1.000
_cell.length_c   1.000
_cell.angle_alpha   90.00
_cell.angle_beta   90.00
_cell.angle_gamma   90.00
#
_symmetry.space_group_name_H-M   'P 1'
#
loop_
_entity.id
_entity.type
_entity.pdbx_description
1 polymer ?
#
loop_
_entity_poly.entity_id
_entity_poly.type
_entity_poly.pdbx_seq_one_letter_code
_entity_poly.pdbx_strand_id
1 'polypeptide(L)'
;MASAALVDSDDVRLGLAEAAGSADAFFLLGVTDDEALRWIDGQAGAPVAIFVKDPSDAVVANAVRAGSAVVAVEPRARWERLYRLVNHVLEHHGDRGDPMDDSGTDLFGLAQSLADRIHGMVSIEDAQSHVLAYSASNEDADELRRLSILGRAGPPEHLEWLAQWGIFDALRASSEVVRVAERPELACVRGWRSGFTNQQSTRGAHRCSPA
;
A
#
# COMPACT_ATOMS: atom_id res chain seq x y z
N MET A 1 7.19 16.13 -14.49
CA MET A 1 6.47 14.85 -14.35
C MET A 1 7.10 14.16 -13.17
N ALA A 2 6.32 13.77 -12.17
CA ALA A 2 6.88 13.19 -10.95
C ALA A 2 7.41 11.78 -11.25
N SER A 3 8.60 11.43 -10.76
CA SER A 3 9.31 10.21 -11.13
C SER A 3 9.99 9.54 -9.94
N ALA A 4 10.23 8.22 -10.04
CA ALA A 4 10.88 7.45 -9.00
C ALA A 4 12.08 6.63 -9.50
N ALA A 5 13.15 6.58 -8.69
CA ALA A 5 14.37 5.83 -8.96
C ALA A 5 14.68 4.81 -7.86
N LEU A 6 15.37 3.74 -8.24
CA LEU A 6 15.92 2.73 -7.34
C LEU A 6 17.40 3.06 -7.11
N VAL A 7 17.90 2.85 -5.89
CA VAL A 7 19.29 3.08 -5.51
C VAL A 7 19.77 1.88 -4.71
N ASP A 8 20.76 1.15 -5.22
CA ASP A 8 21.43 0.08 -4.47
C ASP A 8 22.82 0.50 -3.97
N SER A 9 23.52 -0.41 -3.28
CA SER A 9 24.87 -0.12 -2.75
C SER A 9 25.90 0.17 -3.84
N ASP A 10 25.75 -0.37 -5.06
CA ASP A 10 26.64 -0.06 -6.18
C ASP A 10 26.35 1.34 -6.71
N ASP A 11 25.09 1.76 -6.78
CA ASP A 11 24.72 3.15 -7.12
C ASP A 11 25.29 4.16 -6.13
N VAL A 12 25.29 3.84 -4.83
CA VAL A 12 25.92 4.69 -3.79
C VAL A 12 27.43 4.79 -3.99
N ARG A 13 28.08 3.72 -4.46
CA ARG A 13 29.54 3.66 -4.63
C ARG A 13 30.04 4.23 -5.96
N LEU A 14 29.29 4.01 -7.03
CA LEU A 14 29.67 4.31 -8.41
C LEU A 14 29.00 5.59 -8.91
N GLY A 15 27.95 6.06 -8.24
CA GLY A 15 27.13 7.19 -8.64
C GLY A 15 26.00 6.77 -9.57
N LEU A 16 24.89 7.50 -9.50
CA LEU A 16 23.73 7.31 -10.36
C LEU A 16 23.96 7.93 -11.75
N ALA A 17 23.35 7.32 -12.77
CA ALA A 17 23.21 7.97 -14.06
C ALA A 17 22.46 9.31 -13.90
N GLU A 18 22.87 10.34 -14.65
CA GLU A 18 22.38 11.71 -14.50
C GLU A 18 20.84 11.82 -14.59
N ALA A 19 20.21 11.02 -15.45
CA ALA A 19 18.76 10.94 -15.61
C ALA A 19 18.03 10.33 -14.39
N ALA A 20 18.69 9.45 -13.63
CA ALA A 20 18.14 8.87 -12.40
C ALA A 20 18.35 9.77 -11.19
N GLY A 21 19.37 10.63 -11.21
CA GLY A 21 19.69 11.57 -10.14
C GLY A 21 18.69 12.73 -9.99
N SER A 22 17.80 12.95 -10.96
CA SER A 22 16.77 13.99 -10.92
C SER A 22 15.38 13.48 -10.53
N ALA A 23 15.26 12.25 -10.02
CA ALA A 23 13.97 11.70 -9.61
C ALA A 23 13.40 12.42 -8.37
N ASP A 24 12.08 12.39 -8.20
CA ASP A 24 11.42 13.01 -7.05
C ASP A 24 11.39 12.06 -5.84
N ALA A 25 11.25 10.76 -6.10
CA ALA A 25 11.24 9.72 -5.09
C ALA A 25 12.36 8.70 -5.30
N PHE A 26 13.01 8.26 -4.21
CA PHE A 26 14.07 7.26 -4.27
C PHE A 26 13.79 6.07 -3.36
N PHE A 27 14.09 4.87 -3.86
CA PHE A 27 13.97 3.61 -3.13
C PHE A 27 15.36 3.07 -2.81
N LEU A 28 15.71 3.04 -1.53
CA LEU A 28 17.00 2.56 -1.07
C LEU A 28 16.98 1.04 -0.88
N LEU A 29 17.63 0.32 -1.81
CA LEU A 29 17.57 -1.13 -1.95
C LEU A 29 18.79 -1.80 -1.34
N GLY A 30 18.63 -2.41 -0.18
CA GLY A 30 19.70 -3.20 0.45
C GLY A 30 20.91 -2.38 0.87
N VAL A 31 20.78 -1.05 0.92
CA VAL A 31 21.82 -0.17 1.43
C VAL A 31 21.88 -0.23 2.95
N THR A 32 23.07 -0.07 3.49
CA THR A 32 23.27 0.10 4.94
C THR A 32 22.95 1.54 5.37
N ASP A 33 22.77 1.78 6.66
CA ASP A 33 22.56 3.14 7.19
C ASP A 33 23.70 4.10 6.81
N ASP A 34 24.96 3.63 6.86
CA ASP A 34 26.12 4.43 6.47
C ASP A 34 26.12 4.74 4.97
N GLU A 35 25.60 3.85 4.14
CA GLU A 35 25.40 4.09 2.70
C GLU A 35 24.25 5.06 2.45
N ALA A 36 23.13 4.91 3.16
CA ALA A 36 22.00 5.82 3.07
C ALA A 36 22.38 7.25 3.49
N LEU A 37 23.09 7.41 4.61
CA LEU A 37 23.56 8.71 5.09
C LEU A 37 24.51 9.37 4.08
N ARG A 38 25.50 8.62 3.58
CA ARG A 38 26.42 9.12 2.54
C ARG A 38 25.70 9.52 1.26
N TRP A 39 24.71 8.74 0.85
CA TRP A 39 23.95 9.01 -0.35
C TRP A 39 23.09 10.27 -0.21
N ILE A 40 22.40 10.44 0.93
CA ILE A 40 21.60 11.65 1.24
C ILE A 40 22.48 12.90 1.23
N ASP A 41 23.63 12.85 1.89
CA ASP A 41 24.56 13.99 1.99
C ASP A 41 25.20 14.35 0.64
N GLY A 42 25.29 13.38 -0.27
CA GLY A 42 25.84 13.55 -1.61
C GLY A 42 24.86 14.09 -2.65
N GLN A 43 23.57 14.27 -2.31
CA GLN A 43 22.58 14.76 -3.28
C GLN A 43 22.73 16.25 -3.56
N ALA A 44 22.69 16.62 -4.83
CA ALA A 44 22.72 18.02 -5.26
C ALA A 44 21.41 18.79 -4.93
N GLY A 45 20.32 18.06 -4.74
CA GLY A 45 19.02 18.58 -4.32
C GLY A 45 18.29 17.55 -3.46
N ALA A 46 17.43 18.02 -2.55
CA ALA A 46 16.71 17.15 -1.65
C ALA A 46 15.64 16.33 -2.40
N PRO A 47 15.67 14.99 -2.32
CA PRO A 47 14.54 14.17 -2.74
C PRO A 47 13.24 14.63 -2.07
N VAL A 48 12.11 14.51 -2.77
CA VAL A 48 10.80 14.72 -2.14
C VAL A 48 10.52 13.60 -1.13
N ALA A 49 10.78 12.36 -1.51
CA ALA A 49 10.57 11.19 -0.66
C ALA A 49 11.67 10.14 -0.79
N ILE A 50 12.02 9.51 0.32
CA ILE A 50 12.96 8.38 0.39
C ILE A 50 12.24 7.19 1.02
N PHE A 51 12.19 6.08 0.29
CA PHE A 51 11.65 4.80 0.74
C PHE A 51 12.78 3.91 1.22
N VAL A 52 12.70 3.46 2.46
CA VAL A 52 13.76 2.68 3.11
C VAL A 52 13.13 1.68 4.07
N LYS A 53 13.66 0.46 4.11
CA LYS A 53 13.22 -0.59 5.04
C LYS A 53 13.95 -0.47 6.35
N ASP A 54 13.20 -0.46 7.45
CA ASP A 54 13.73 -0.42 8.83
C ASP A 54 14.83 0.65 9.03
N PRO A 55 14.60 1.92 8.67
CA PRO A 55 15.62 2.95 8.81
C PRO A 55 15.91 3.25 10.28
N SER A 56 17.18 3.48 10.63
CA SER A 56 17.49 4.03 11.94
C SER A 56 17.07 5.49 12.09
N ASP A 57 16.93 5.92 13.35
CA ASP A 57 16.63 7.32 13.71
C ASP A 57 17.65 8.30 13.10
N ALA A 58 18.89 7.87 12.92
CA ALA A 58 19.94 8.69 12.30
C ALA A 58 19.65 8.96 10.82
N VAL A 59 19.26 7.93 10.06
CA VAL A 59 18.86 8.06 8.65
C VAL A 59 17.62 8.94 8.53
N VAL A 60 16.62 8.71 9.40
CA VAL A 60 15.39 9.52 9.43
C VAL A 60 15.70 11.00 9.70
N ALA A 61 16.48 11.28 10.74
CA ALA A 61 16.83 12.65 11.11
C ALA A 61 17.65 13.36 10.01
N ASN A 62 18.56 12.64 9.34
CA ASN A 62 19.34 13.21 8.24
C ASN A 62 18.46 13.58 7.04
N ALA A 63 17.62 12.65 6.58
CA ALA A 63 16.72 12.87 5.46
C ALA A 63 15.76 14.05 5.73
N VAL A 64 15.17 14.11 6.93
CA VAL A 64 14.27 15.22 7.31
C VAL A 64 15.02 16.55 7.33
N ARG A 65 16.26 16.57 7.86
CA ARG A 65 17.10 17.78 7.83
C ARG A 65 17.47 18.20 6.40
N ALA A 66 17.66 17.24 5.50
CA ALA A 66 17.89 17.50 4.08
C ALA A 66 16.63 18.02 3.37
N GLY A 67 15.45 17.89 3.97
CA GLY A 67 14.17 18.34 3.40
C GLY A 67 13.35 17.24 2.73
N SER A 68 13.72 15.97 2.93
CA SER A 68 13.05 14.81 2.36
C SER A 68 12.06 14.18 3.33
N ALA A 69 10.90 13.76 2.81
CA ALA A 69 10.00 12.87 3.55
C ALA A 69 10.60 11.45 3.59
N VAL A 70 10.49 10.78 4.73
CA VAL A 70 10.92 9.38 4.88
C VAL A 70 9.71 8.47 4.95
N VAL A 71 9.68 7.48 4.05
CA VAL A 71 8.68 6.42 4.06
C VAL A 71 9.35 5.15 4.57
N ALA A 72 9.12 4.84 5.84
CA ALA A 72 9.54 3.57 6.43
C ALA A 72 8.71 2.44 5.82
N VAL A 73 9.40 1.56 5.10
CA VAL A 73 8.80 0.44 4.39
C VAL A 73 8.88 -0.82 5.26
N GLU A 74 7.78 -1.57 5.29
CA GLU A 74 7.71 -2.87 5.96
C GLU A 74 8.82 -3.81 5.45
N PRO A 75 9.69 -4.37 6.32
CA PRO A 75 10.84 -5.17 5.90
C PRO A 75 10.51 -6.33 4.97
N ARG A 76 9.33 -6.95 5.14
CA ARG A 76 8.86 -8.08 4.33
C ARG A 76 8.24 -7.69 2.98
N ALA A 77 7.96 -6.39 2.77
CA ALA A 77 7.36 -5.92 1.52
C ALA A 77 8.30 -6.16 0.33
N ARG A 78 7.75 -6.52 -0.84
CA ARG A 78 8.58 -6.70 -2.04
C ARG A 78 8.71 -5.37 -2.79
N TRP A 79 9.96 -4.91 -2.99
CA TRP A 79 10.28 -3.64 -3.64
C TRP A 79 9.63 -3.46 -5.00
N GLU A 80 9.63 -4.49 -5.85
CA GLU A 80 8.96 -4.51 -7.16
C GLU A 80 7.49 -4.05 -7.09
N ARG A 81 6.77 -4.45 -6.03
CA ARG A 81 5.35 -4.11 -5.87
C ARG A 81 5.17 -2.67 -5.41
N LEU A 82 6.03 -2.20 -4.51
CA LEU A 82 6.02 -0.81 -4.06
C LEU A 82 6.39 0.14 -5.19
N TYR A 83 7.41 -0.23 -5.98
CA TYR A 83 7.83 0.53 -7.15
C TYR A 83 6.71 0.64 -8.18
N ARG A 84 6.04 -0.48 -8.49
CA ARG A 84 4.84 -0.47 -9.36
C ARG A 84 3.72 0.40 -8.82
N LEU A 85 3.40 0.30 -7.53
CA LEU A 85 2.35 1.10 -6.91
C LEU A 85 2.65 2.60 -6.96
N VAL A 86 3.88 2.99 -6.62
CA VAL A 86 4.28 4.39 -6.64
C VAL A 86 4.27 4.93 -8.06
N ASN A 87 4.89 4.25 -9.03
CA ASN A 87 4.87 4.70 -10.42
C ASN A 87 3.45 4.83 -10.96
N HIS A 88 2.59 3.85 -10.67
CA HIS A 88 1.19 3.90 -11.03
C HIS A 88 0.51 5.16 -10.48
N VAL A 89 0.67 5.47 -9.19
CA VAL A 89 0.10 6.69 -8.57
C VAL A 89 0.68 7.97 -9.19
N LEU A 90 1.98 8.00 -9.48
CA LEU A 90 2.63 9.17 -10.08
C LEU A 90 2.15 9.41 -11.54
N GLU A 91 1.96 8.35 -12.31
CA GLU A 91 1.42 8.39 -13.67
C GLU A 91 -0.05 8.86 -13.66
N HIS A 92 -0.88 8.28 -12.78
CA HIS A 92 -2.32 8.56 -12.70
C HIS A 92 -2.64 9.95 -12.10
N HIS A 93 -1.73 10.53 -11.33
CA HIS A 93 -1.83 11.93 -10.90
C HIS A 93 -1.23 12.93 -11.90
N GLY A 94 -0.34 12.47 -12.79
CA GLY A 94 0.22 13.27 -13.86
C GLY A 94 -0.75 13.47 -15.03
N ASP A 95 -1.63 12.49 -15.28
CA ASP A 95 -2.46 12.45 -16.48
C ASP A 95 -3.96 12.61 -16.20
N ARG A 96 -4.35 13.80 -15.72
CA ARG A 96 -5.74 14.28 -15.85
C ARG A 96 -6.08 14.70 -17.30
N GLY A 97 -5.30 14.23 -18.28
CA GLY A 97 -5.11 14.87 -19.57
C GLY A 97 -5.53 14.10 -20.81
N ASP A 98 -5.83 12.79 -20.79
CA ASP A 98 -6.49 12.15 -21.93
C ASP A 98 -7.17 10.80 -21.56
N PRO A 99 -8.51 10.68 -21.62
CA PRO A 99 -9.22 9.44 -21.31
C PRO A 99 -9.08 8.34 -22.37
N MET A 100 -8.22 8.50 -23.39
CA MET A 100 -8.23 7.66 -24.59
C MET A 100 -6.97 6.79 -24.83
N ASP A 101 -5.93 6.89 -24.00
CA ASP A 101 -4.70 6.07 -24.17
C ASP A 101 -4.56 4.90 -23.16
N ASP A 102 -5.42 4.80 -22.14
CA ASP A 102 -5.36 3.71 -21.17
C ASP A 102 -6.23 2.49 -21.54
N SER A 103 -6.15 2.05 -22.81
CA SER A 103 -6.81 0.81 -23.23
C SER A 103 -5.99 -0.43 -22.85
N GLY A 104 -5.70 -0.53 -21.56
CA GLY A 104 -4.91 -1.57 -20.92
C GLY A 104 -5.42 -2.00 -19.55
N THR A 105 -6.70 -1.76 -19.20
CA THR A 105 -7.35 -2.34 -18.00
C THR A 105 -6.63 -2.02 -16.68
N ASP A 106 -6.57 -0.74 -16.31
CA ASP A 106 -6.11 -0.40 -14.97
C ASP A 106 -7.10 -0.89 -13.88
N LEU A 107 -6.68 -1.94 -13.15
CA LEU A 107 -7.46 -2.52 -12.06
C LEU A 107 -7.66 -1.52 -10.90
N PHE A 108 -6.79 -0.52 -10.74
CA PHE A 108 -6.93 0.50 -9.70
C PHE A 108 -8.02 1.50 -10.05
N GLY A 109 -8.05 2.01 -11.29
CA GLY A 109 -9.12 2.83 -11.82
C GLY A 109 -10.47 2.12 -11.81
N LEU A 110 -10.48 0.82 -12.11
CA LEU A 110 -11.67 -0.02 -11.95
C LEU A 110 -12.12 -0.11 -10.48
N ALA A 111 -11.19 -0.41 -9.56
CA ALA A 111 -11.49 -0.50 -8.13
C ALA A 111 -12.03 0.84 -7.58
N GLN A 112 -11.45 1.97 -8.00
CA GLN A 112 -11.90 3.31 -7.62
C GLN A 112 -13.29 3.61 -8.16
N SER A 113 -13.53 3.33 -9.45
CA SER A 113 -14.85 3.54 -10.08
C SER A 113 -15.95 2.72 -9.42
N LEU A 114 -15.64 1.48 -9.02
CA LEU A 114 -16.57 0.63 -8.27
C LEU A 114 -16.84 1.20 -6.88
N ALA A 115 -15.79 1.61 -6.15
CA ALA A 115 -15.91 2.17 -4.81
C ALA A 115 -16.77 3.43 -4.78
N ASP A 116 -16.58 4.33 -5.75
CA ASP A 116 -17.37 5.55 -5.89
C ASP A 116 -18.86 5.25 -6.11
N ARG A 117 -19.17 4.16 -6.84
CA ARG A 117 -20.54 3.77 -7.18
C ARG A 117 -21.24 2.97 -6.08
N ILE A 118 -20.51 2.15 -5.34
CA ILE A 118 -21.08 1.34 -4.24
C ILE A 118 -21.01 2.06 -2.88
N HIS A 119 -20.34 3.21 -2.82
CA HIS A 119 -20.06 3.96 -1.59
C HIS A 119 -19.42 3.09 -0.50
N GLY A 120 -18.46 2.26 -0.91
CA GLY A 120 -17.79 1.29 -0.05
C GLY A 120 -16.42 0.93 -0.60
N MET A 121 -15.56 0.38 0.24
CA MET A 121 -14.19 0.02 -0.14
C MET A 121 -14.18 -1.20 -1.08
N VAL A 122 -13.24 -1.20 -2.03
CA VAL A 122 -13.06 -2.28 -3.01
C VAL A 122 -11.60 -2.76 -2.99
N SER A 123 -11.43 -4.08 -2.93
CA SER A 123 -10.18 -4.80 -3.19
C SER A 123 -10.42 -5.77 -4.32
N ILE A 124 -9.48 -5.88 -5.26
CA ILE A 124 -9.46 -6.89 -6.33
C ILE A 124 -8.29 -7.80 -6.02
N GLU A 125 -8.54 -9.10 -5.93
CA GLU A 125 -7.56 -10.10 -5.49
C GLU A 125 -7.48 -11.29 -6.45
N ASP A 126 -6.35 -11.99 -6.46
CA ASP A 126 -6.21 -13.25 -7.17
C ASP A 126 -6.78 -14.45 -6.37
N ALA A 127 -6.71 -15.65 -6.96
CA ALA A 127 -7.23 -16.88 -6.34
C ALA A 127 -6.47 -17.30 -5.07
N GLN A 128 -5.31 -16.72 -4.81
CA GLN A 128 -4.49 -16.91 -3.62
C GLN A 128 -4.70 -15.78 -2.59
N SER A 129 -5.70 -14.91 -2.80
CA SER A 129 -5.99 -13.73 -1.98
C SER A 129 -4.82 -12.73 -1.93
N HIS A 130 -4.04 -12.65 -3.01
CA HIS A 130 -3.13 -11.54 -3.18
C HIS A 130 -3.87 -10.36 -3.78
N VAL A 131 -3.82 -9.21 -3.10
CA VAL A 131 -4.38 -7.96 -3.63
C VAL A 131 -3.69 -7.61 -4.94
N LEU A 132 -4.46 -7.31 -5.98
CA LEU A 132 -4.02 -6.84 -7.29
C LEU A 132 -4.25 -5.33 -7.41
N ALA A 133 -5.39 -4.85 -6.92
CA ALA A 133 -5.75 -3.43 -6.88
C ALA A 133 -6.71 -3.12 -5.73
N TYR A 134 -6.83 -1.85 -5.39
CA TYR A 134 -7.74 -1.38 -4.34
C TYR A 134 -8.19 0.05 -4.59
N SER A 135 -9.35 0.43 -4.03
CA SER A 135 -9.81 1.82 -4.02
C SER A 135 -9.08 2.63 -2.94
N ALA A 136 -8.59 3.81 -3.28
CA ALA A 136 -8.05 4.74 -2.29
C ALA A 136 -9.19 5.25 -1.39
N SER A 137 -8.91 5.39 -0.08
CA SER A 137 -9.82 6.06 0.84
C SER A 137 -9.05 7.15 1.57
N ASN A 138 -9.69 8.30 1.77
CA ASN A 138 -9.14 9.32 2.64
C ASN A 138 -9.30 8.87 4.10
N GLU A 139 -8.16 8.64 4.74
CA GLU A 139 -7.92 8.69 6.19
C GLU A 139 -8.16 7.47 7.09
N ASP A 140 -8.95 6.46 6.71
CA ASP A 140 -9.08 5.23 7.52
C ASP A 140 -8.77 3.95 6.72
N ALA A 141 -7.48 3.72 6.42
CA ALA A 141 -7.04 2.37 6.04
C ALA A 141 -6.98 1.50 7.29
N ASP A 142 -7.90 0.52 7.41
CA ASP A 142 -7.79 -0.49 8.44
C ASP A 142 -6.44 -1.23 8.34
N GLU A 143 -5.90 -1.63 9.48
CA GLU A 143 -4.58 -2.24 9.60
C GLU A 143 -4.46 -3.52 8.75
N LEU A 144 -5.58 -4.24 8.59
CA LEU A 144 -5.68 -5.43 7.75
C LEU A 144 -5.34 -5.12 6.29
N ARG A 145 -5.87 -4.02 5.76
CA ARG A 145 -5.59 -3.54 4.41
C ARG A 145 -4.18 -3.00 4.28
N ARG A 146 -3.67 -2.28 5.29
CA ARG A 146 -2.27 -1.81 5.32
C ARG A 146 -1.30 -3.00 5.19
N LEU A 147 -1.53 -4.05 5.97
CA LEU A 147 -0.74 -5.28 5.94
C LEU A 147 -0.92 -6.06 4.63
N SER A 148 -2.12 -6.08 4.04
CA SER A 148 -2.39 -6.80 2.78
C SER A 148 -1.73 -6.15 1.57
N ILE A 149 -1.80 -4.81 1.49
CA ILE A 149 -1.19 -4.02 0.42
C ILE A 149 0.35 -4.14 0.47
N LEU A 150 0.94 -4.08 1.67
CA LEU A 150 2.39 -4.11 1.87
C LEU A 150 2.97 -5.53 1.92
N GLY A 151 2.22 -6.50 2.43
CA GLY A 151 2.68 -7.84 2.83
C GLY A 151 2.24 -9.00 1.93
N ARG A 152 1.50 -8.72 0.86
CA ARG A 152 1.04 -9.65 -0.20
C ARG A 152 -0.24 -10.44 0.03
N ALA A 153 -0.80 -10.58 1.22
CA ALA A 153 -2.11 -11.21 1.42
C ALA A 153 -2.76 -10.69 2.71
N GLY A 154 -4.07 -10.92 2.89
CA GLY A 154 -4.74 -10.78 4.20
C GLY A 154 -3.90 -11.41 5.33
N PRO A 155 -3.93 -10.89 6.56
CA PRO A 155 -3.28 -11.52 7.71
C PRO A 155 -3.63 -13.01 7.74
N PRO A 156 -2.66 -13.92 7.98
CA PRO A 156 -2.89 -15.37 7.88
C PRO A 156 -4.12 -15.86 8.65
N GLU A 157 -4.34 -15.29 9.83
CA GLU A 157 -5.50 -15.56 10.70
C GLU A 157 -6.84 -15.23 10.02
N HIS A 158 -6.89 -14.18 9.21
CA HIS A 158 -8.09 -13.80 8.45
C HIS A 158 -8.41 -14.80 7.34
N LEU A 159 -7.38 -15.25 6.61
CA LEU A 159 -7.54 -16.27 5.59
C LEU A 159 -7.96 -17.61 6.21
N GLU A 160 -7.44 -17.95 7.39
CA GLU A 160 -7.87 -19.13 8.14
C GLU A 160 -9.35 -19.08 8.50
N TRP A 161 -9.90 -17.94 8.93
CA TRP A 161 -11.33 -17.81 9.21
C TRP A 161 -12.19 -17.90 7.96
N LEU A 162 -11.82 -17.21 6.87
CA LEU A 162 -12.53 -17.31 5.60
C LEU A 162 -12.54 -18.76 5.06
N ALA A 163 -11.45 -19.50 5.27
CA ALA A 163 -11.36 -20.92 4.95
C ALA A 163 -12.26 -21.77 5.86
N GLN A 164 -12.19 -21.57 7.17
CA GLN A 164 -13.03 -22.30 8.15
C GLN A 164 -14.52 -22.09 7.91
N TRP A 165 -14.92 -20.93 7.39
CA TRP A 165 -16.31 -20.61 7.07
C TRP A 165 -16.73 -21.05 5.67
N GLY A 166 -15.85 -21.73 4.93
CA GLY A 166 -16.14 -22.24 3.59
C GLY A 166 -16.32 -21.16 2.54
N ILE A 167 -15.85 -19.92 2.79
CA ILE A 167 -16.01 -18.80 1.85
C ILE A 167 -15.26 -19.09 0.56
N PHE A 168 -14.02 -19.59 0.65
CA PHE A 168 -13.25 -19.95 -0.54
C PHE A 168 -13.89 -21.11 -1.33
N ASP A 169 -14.51 -22.06 -0.63
CA ASP A 169 -15.20 -23.17 -1.29
C ASP A 169 -16.45 -22.65 -2.02
N ALA A 170 -17.21 -21.74 -1.40
CA ALA A 170 -18.35 -21.08 -2.03
C ALA A 170 -17.96 -20.26 -3.26
N LEU A 171 -16.85 -19.51 -3.19
CA LEU A 171 -16.30 -18.73 -4.31
C LEU A 171 -15.81 -19.63 -5.47
N ARG A 172 -15.29 -20.83 -5.17
CA ARG A 172 -14.86 -21.78 -6.21
C ARG A 172 -16.04 -22.53 -6.85
N ALA A 173 -17.13 -22.71 -6.12
CA ALA A 173 -18.29 -23.44 -6.58
C ALA A 173 -19.27 -22.59 -7.41
N SER A 174 -19.18 -21.26 -7.35
CA SER A 174 -20.14 -20.35 -7.99
C SER A 174 -19.55 -18.99 -8.32
N SER A 175 -20.06 -18.34 -9.37
CA SER A 175 -19.77 -16.94 -9.71
C SER A 175 -20.72 -15.93 -9.03
N GLU A 176 -21.60 -16.40 -8.15
CA GLU A 176 -22.53 -15.57 -7.40
C GLU A 176 -21.86 -14.81 -6.25
N VAL A 177 -22.49 -13.72 -5.81
CA VAL A 177 -21.97 -12.90 -4.70
C VAL A 177 -22.07 -13.64 -3.37
N VAL A 178 -20.92 -13.96 -2.77
CA VAL A 178 -20.83 -14.51 -1.42
C VAL A 178 -20.79 -13.36 -0.41
N ARG A 179 -21.84 -13.23 0.41
CA ARG A 179 -21.90 -12.20 1.46
C ARG A 179 -21.29 -12.73 2.75
N VAL A 180 -20.34 -11.99 3.31
CA VAL A 180 -19.76 -12.24 4.64
C VAL A 180 -20.36 -11.24 5.62
N ALA A 181 -21.00 -11.73 6.69
CA ALA A 181 -21.57 -10.86 7.71
C ALA A 181 -20.49 -10.28 8.63
N GLU A 182 -20.67 -9.04 9.08
CA GLU A 182 -19.82 -8.43 10.10
C GLU A 182 -19.86 -9.23 11.42
N ARG A 183 -18.70 -9.38 12.06
CA ARG A 183 -18.53 -10.16 13.30
C ARG A 183 -17.88 -9.30 14.40
N PRO A 184 -18.68 -8.65 15.26
CA PRO A 184 -18.20 -7.74 16.31
C PRO A 184 -17.20 -8.38 17.28
N GLU A 185 -17.29 -9.68 17.48
CA GLU A 185 -16.37 -10.47 18.32
C GLU A 185 -14.92 -10.45 17.82
N LEU A 186 -14.70 -10.31 16.50
CA LEU A 186 -13.36 -10.18 15.92
C LEU A 186 -12.86 -8.74 15.94
N ALA A 187 -13.77 -7.75 15.99
CA ALA A 187 -13.43 -6.33 16.08
C ALA A 187 -12.65 -6.01 17.37
N CYS A 188 -13.00 -6.67 18.48
CA CYS A 188 -12.48 -6.38 19.80
C CYS A 188 -11.12 -7.04 20.10
N VAL A 189 -10.71 -8.07 19.37
CA VAL A 189 -9.54 -8.91 19.75
C VAL A 189 -8.19 -8.23 19.48
N ARG A 190 -8.11 -7.15 18.69
CA ARG A 190 -6.83 -6.44 18.40
C ARG A 190 -7.04 -5.10 17.65
N GLY A 191 -8.13 -4.37 17.94
CA GLY A 191 -8.44 -3.10 17.25
C GLY A 191 -8.89 -3.26 15.78
N TRP A 192 -9.62 -4.32 15.47
CA TRP A 192 -10.08 -4.62 14.11
C TRP A 192 -11.41 -3.88 13.87
N ARG A 193 -11.59 -3.30 12.68
CA ARG A 193 -12.89 -2.82 12.22
C ARG A 193 -13.17 -3.45 10.86
N SER A 194 -13.89 -4.56 10.82
CA SER A 194 -14.41 -5.11 9.55
C SER A 194 -15.65 -4.32 9.15
N GLY A 195 -15.47 -3.11 8.63
CA GLY A 195 -16.58 -2.25 8.23
C GLY A 195 -17.08 -2.58 6.82
N PHE A 196 -17.92 -3.60 6.66
CA PHE A 196 -18.87 -3.66 5.54
C PHE A 196 -20.23 -3.10 6.02
N THR A 197 -20.25 -1.81 6.37
CA THR A 197 -21.47 -1.16 6.82
C THR A 197 -22.21 -0.60 5.61
N ASN A 198 -23.32 -1.23 5.23
CA ASN A 198 -24.33 -0.60 4.37
C ASN A 198 -24.85 0.64 5.13
N GLN A 199 -24.66 1.85 4.58
CA GLN A 199 -24.93 3.16 5.20
C GLN A 199 -26.44 3.45 5.43
N GLN A 200 -27.24 2.45 5.81
CA GLN A 200 -28.67 2.60 6.08
C GLN A 200 -29.14 2.11 7.45
N SER A 201 -28.26 1.71 8.37
CA SER A 201 -28.69 1.38 9.74
C SER A 201 -27.96 2.19 10.80
N THR A 202 -28.67 3.18 11.33
CA THR A 202 -28.27 4.05 12.43
C THR A 202 -28.21 3.32 13.78
N ARG A 203 -27.17 3.68 14.56
CA ARG A 203 -27.05 3.67 16.04
C ARG A 203 -26.96 2.32 16.77
N GLY A 204 -25.78 2.10 17.36
CA GLY A 204 -25.56 1.18 18.49
C GLY A 204 -24.08 1.11 18.86
N ALA A 205 -23.56 2.11 19.58
CA ALA A 205 -22.19 2.06 20.08
C ALA A 205 -22.09 1.04 21.23
N HIS A 206 -21.70 -0.20 20.92
CA HIS A 206 -21.39 -1.20 21.93
C HIS A 206 -19.96 -0.97 22.45
N ARG A 207 -19.85 -0.64 23.74
CA ARG A 207 -18.59 -0.53 24.48
C ARG A 207 -18.09 -1.95 24.80
N CYS A 208 -16.88 -2.31 24.37
CA CYS A 208 -16.21 -3.51 24.87
C CYS A 208 -15.91 -3.36 26.37
N SER A 209 -16.26 -4.39 27.15
CA SER A 209 -15.88 -4.51 28.56
C SER A 209 -14.70 -5.48 28.66
N PRO A 210 -13.63 -5.17 29.41
CA PRO A 210 -12.49 -6.07 29.56
C PRO A 210 -12.87 -7.24 30.49
N ALA A 211 -12.34 -8.44 30.16
CA ALA A 211 -12.26 -9.59 31.06
C ALA A 211 -10.83 -9.70 31.62
#